data_AF-A0A3D0PY06-F1
#
_entry.id   AF-A0A3D0PY06-F1
#
_cell.length_a   1.000
_cell.length_b   1.000
_cell.length_c   1.000
_cell.angle_alpha   90.00
_cell.angle_beta   90.00
_cell.angle_gamma   90.00
#
_symmetry.space_group_name_H-M   'P 1'
#
loop_
_entity.id
_entity.type
_entity.pdbx_description
1 polymer ?
#
loop_
_entity_poly.entity_id
_entity_poly.type
_entity_poly.pdbx_seq_one_letter_code
_entity_poly.pdbx_strand_id
1 'polypeptide(L)'
;MAAPQHTESAERIARPLIQLAKLNGIATSYIDQLGTYVEIRDEVLVSVLAALGVDASSNEAIAASYTAARRRIADTLVEPTIVKFVGKPASTPIRAQGDDVTLRLTLEDGSPYMGGLRTHLIEQDDGTLSLNLPDDIPVGYHTLHVEAGTRHGDATLICAP
;
A
#
# COMPACT_ATOMS: atom_id res chain seq x y z
N MET A 1 -21.23 -29.81 11.60
CA MET A 1 -20.47 -28.84 12.43
C MET A 1 -19.97 -27.74 11.52
N ALA A 2 -20.32 -26.48 11.79
CA ALA A 2 -19.72 -25.36 11.10
C ALA A 2 -18.23 -25.29 11.46
N ALA A 3 -17.36 -25.05 10.49
CA ALA A 3 -15.94 -24.82 10.75
C ALA A 3 -15.78 -23.62 11.70
N PRO A 4 -14.83 -23.66 12.66
CA PRO A 4 -14.54 -22.50 13.50
C PRO A 4 -14.28 -21.26 12.63
N GLN A 5 -15.01 -20.19 12.94
CA GLN A 5 -14.96 -18.97 12.16
C GLN A 5 -13.75 -18.15 12.60
N HIS A 6 -12.63 -18.34 11.89
CA HIS A 6 -11.33 -17.70 12.18
C HIS A 6 -11.23 -16.26 11.61
N THR A 7 -12.25 -15.45 11.84
CA THR A 7 -12.34 -14.09 11.28
C THR A 7 -12.85 -13.11 12.33
N GLU A 8 -12.26 -11.92 12.39
CA GLU A 8 -12.73 -10.83 13.26
C GLU A 8 -14.19 -10.49 12.95
N SER A 9 -14.97 -10.18 13.99
CA SER A 9 -16.35 -9.74 13.81
C SER A 9 -16.40 -8.38 13.09
N ALA A 10 -17.50 -8.12 12.37
CA ALA A 10 -17.72 -6.82 11.72
C ALA A 10 -17.71 -5.66 12.72
N GLU A 11 -18.27 -5.88 13.92
CA GLU A 11 -18.26 -4.90 15.02
C GLU A 11 -16.84 -4.54 15.46
N ARG A 12 -15.96 -5.55 15.58
CA ARG A 12 -14.56 -5.31 15.91
C ARG A 12 -13.84 -4.55 14.79
N ILE A 13 -14.02 -4.97 13.54
CA ILE A 13 -13.39 -4.33 12.38
C ILE A 13 -13.81 -2.85 12.27
N ALA A 14 -15.04 -2.52 12.67
CA ALA A 14 -15.55 -1.15 12.65
C ALA A 14 -14.97 -0.25 13.76
N ARG A 15 -14.25 -0.79 14.76
CA ARG A 15 -13.69 0.02 15.86
C ARG A 15 -12.57 0.94 15.35
N PRO A 16 -12.52 2.22 15.74
CA PRO A 16 -11.52 3.17 15.25
C PRO A 16 -10.07 2.73 15.46
N LEU A 17 -9.74 2.13 16.61
CA LEU A 17 -8.39 1.61 16.88
C LEU A 17 -8.00 0.49 15.90
N ILE A 18 -8.95 -0.39 15.56
CA ILE A 18 -8.73 -1.52 14.64
C ILE A 18 -8.55 -1.00 13.21
N GLN A 19 -9.36 -0.02 12.81
CA GLN A 19 -9.21 0.65 11.51
C GLN A 19 -7.86 1.35 11.40
N LEU A 20 -7.43 2.07 12.44
CA LEU A 20 -6.12 2.73 12.46
C LEU A 20 -4.97 1.71 12.39
N ALA A 21 -5.04 0.62 13.15
CA ALA A 21 -4.04 -0.44 13.11
C ALA A 21 -3.93 -1.04 11.70
N LYS A 22 -5.05 -1.45 11.11
CA LYS A 22 -5.08 -2.01 9.74
C LYS A 22 -4.58 -1.02 8.69
N LEU A 23 -4.94 0.27 8.81
CA LEU A 23 -4.46 1.31 7.90
C LEU A 23 -2.93 1.49 7.93
N ASN A 24 -2.30 1.20 9.07
CA ASN A 24 -0.84 1.21 9.23
C ASN A 24 -0.19 -0.17 9.01
N GLY A 25 -0.92 -1.14 8.44
CA GLY A 25 -0.39 -2.47 8.12
C GLY A 25 -0.21 -3.40 9.34
N ILE A 26 -0.82 -3.07 10.48
CA ILE A 26 -0.73 -3.87 11.70
C ILE A 26 -1.85 -4.93 11.68
N ALA A 27 -1.48 -6.20 11.81
CA ALA A 27 -2.43 -7.28 12.03
C ALA A 27 -3.12 -7.11 13.40
N THR A 28 -4.42 -7.38 13.48
CA THR A 28 -5.23 -7.19 14.70
C THR A 28 -5.72 -8.49 15.32
N SER A 29 -5.40 -9.61 14.67
CA SER A 29 -5.56 -10.99 15.15
C SER A 29 -4.55 -11.92 14.46
N TYR A 30 -4.37 -13.13 14.99
CA TYR A 30 -3.51 -14.16 14.42
C TYR A 30 -3.97 -15.56 14.85
N ILE A 31 -3.42 -16.59 14.22
CA ILE A 31 -3.51 -17.99 14.68
C ILE A 31 -2.22 -18.33 15.41
N ASP A 32 -2.32 -18.76 16.67
CA ASP A 32 -1.15 -19.17 17.45
C ASP A 32 -0.59 -20.54 17.00
N GLN A 33 0.51 -20.96 17.62
CA GLN A 33 1.18 -22.22 17.28
C GLN A 33 0.34 -23.47 17.56
N LEU A 34 -0.72 -23.36 18.37
CA LEU A 34 -1.64 -24.45 18.69
C LEU A 34 -2.90 -24.42 17.81
N GLY A 35 -2.99 -23.49 16.85
CA GLY A 35 -4.15 -23.32 15.99
C GLY A 35 -5.26 -22.46 16.60
N THR A 36 -5.00 -21.80 17.73
CA THR A 36 -6.00 -20.95 18.39
C THR A 36 -6.07 -19.60 17.72
N TYR A 37 -7.29 -19.14 17.43
CA TYR A 37 -7.51 -17.78 16.97
C TYR A 37 -7.42 -16.79 18.13
N VAL A 38 -6.53 -15.80 17.99
CA VAL A 38 -6.25 -14.81 19.03
C VAL A 38 -6.47 -13.41 18.47
N GLU A 39 -7.31 -12.63 19.13
CA GLU A 39 -7.42 -11.19 18.88
C GLU A 39 -6.41 -10.42 19.72
N ILE A 40 -5.74 -9.44 19.11
CA ILE A 40 -4.76 -8.62 19.81
C ILE A 40 -5.51 -7.63 20.73
N ARG A 41 -5.04 -7.54 21.98
CA ARG A 41 -5.57 -6.62 23.00
C ARG A 41 -5.26 -5.16 22.63
N ASP A 42 -6.15 -4.25 22.98
CA ASP A 42 -6.06 -2.84 22.59
C ASP A 42 -4.75 -2.18 23.08
N GLU A 43 -4.32 -2.47 24.31
CA GLU A 43 -3.09 -1.91 24.88
C GLU A 43 -1.83 -2.31 24.09
N VAL A 44 -1.85 -3.48 23.45
CA VAL A 44 -0.77 -3.94 22.58
C VAL A 44 -0.81 -3.18 21.25
N LEU A 45 -2.00 -2.99 20.67
CA LEU A 45 -2.16 -2.20 19.44
C LEU A 45 -1.71 -0.75 19.63
N VAL A 46 -2.09 -0.12 20.74
CA VAL A 46 -1.65 1.24 21.09
C VAL A 46 -0.13 1.29 21.23
N SER A 47 0.48 0.30 21.89
CA SER A 47 1.94 0.24 22.05
C SER A 47 2.68 0.06 20.73
N VAL A 48 2.19 -0.79 19.83
CA VAL A 48 2.78 -1.01 18.50
C VAL A 48 2.62 0.21 17.62
N LEU A 49 1.44 0.84 17.63
CA LEU A 49 1.21 2.11 16.92
C LEU A 49 2.17 3.20 17.40
N ALA A 50 2.34 3.35 18.72
CA ALA A 50 3.28 4.30 19.30
C ALA A 50 4.73 4.00 18.90
N ALA A 51 5.13 2.73 18.85
CA ALA A 51 6.46 2.31 18.38
C ALA A 51 6.70 2.66 16.89
N LEU A 52 5.64 2.73 16.08
CA LEU A 52 5.68 3.21 14.69
C LEU A 52 5.50 4.74 14.57
N GLY A 53 5.45 5.46 15.69
CA GLY A 53 5.27 6.91 15.72
C GLY A 53 3.83 7.38 15.48
N VAL A 54 2.84 6.51 15.64
CA VAL A 54 1.42 6.81 15.48
C VAL A 54 0.76 6.95 16.85
N ASP A 55 0.21 8.12 17.16
CA ASP A 55 -0.49 8.35 18.44
C ASP A 55 -1.89 7.73 18.42
N ALA A 56 -2.14 6.86 19.40
CA ALA A 56 -3.42 6.21 19.64
C ALA A 56 -3.80 6.24 21.14
N SER A 57 -3.26 7.21 21.89
CA SER A 57 -3.39 7.31 23.35
C SER A 57 -4.79 7.71 23.82
N SER A 58 -5.61 8.29 22.94
CA SER A 58 -7.01 8.64 23.19
C SER A 58 -7.86 8.48 21.93
N ASN A 59 -9.19 8.57 22.06
CA ASN A 59 -10.10 8.52 20.92
C ASN A 59 -9.86 9.67 19.93
N GLU A 60 -9.57 10.86 20.44
CA GLU A 60 -9.24 12.05 19.64
C GLU A 60 -7.93 11.85 18.89
N ALA A 61 -6.90 11.30 19.56
CA ALA A 61 -5.63 10.97 18.94
C ALA A 61 -5.79 9.93 17.83
N ILE A 62 -6.59 8.88 18.05
CA ILE A 62 -6.90 7.86 17.04
C ILE A 62 -7.55 8.51 15.81
N ALA A 63 -8.55 9.37 15.99
CA ALA A 63 -9.25 10.03 14.88
C ALA A 63 -8.31 10.97 14.09
N ALA A 64 -7.46 11.72 14.80
CA ALA A 64 -6.47 12.61 14.19
C ALA A 64 -5.42 11.81 13.39
N SER A 65 -4.84 10.78 14.00
CA SER A 65 -3.87 9.87 13.36
C SER A 65 -4.45 9.15 12.15
N TYR A 66 -5.71 8.71 12.23
CA TYR A 66 -6.40 8.08 11.11
C TYR A 66 -6.55 9.04 9.92
N THR A 67 -7.00 10.26 10.19
CA THR A 67 -7.14 11.31 9.18
C THR A 67 -5.79 11.67 8.55
N ALA A 68 -4.75 11.81 9.37
CA ALA A 68 -3.39 12.09 8.91
C ALA A 68 -2.83 10.95 8.04
N ALA A 69 -3.04 9.69 8.42
CA ALA A 69 -2.60 8.53 7.64
C ALA A 69 -3.33 8.45 6.29
N ARG A 70 -4.66 8.65 6.26
CA ARG A 70 -5.41 8.70 5.00
C ARG A 70 -4.93 9.82 4.08
N ARG A 71 -4.68 11.00 4.64
CA ARG A 71 -4.14 12.13 3.88
C ARG A 71 -2.76 11.82 3.32
N ARG A 72 -1.85 11.26 4.12
CA ARG A 72 -0.52 10.84 3.67
C ARG A 72 -0.59 9.87 2.49
N ILE A 73 -1.47 8.87 2.57
CA ILE A 73 -1.70 7.91 1.48
C ILE A 73 -2.22 8.63 0.24
N ALA A 74 -3.23 9.49 0.37
CA ALA A 74 -3.80 10.24 -0.76
C ALA A 74 -2.79 11.22 -1.41
N ASP A 75 -1.88 11.78 -0.62
CA ASP A 75 -0.84 12.71 -1.07
C ASP A 75 0.38 11.98 -1.68
N THR A 76 0.52 10.67 -1.44
CA THR A 76 1.59 9.83 -2.01
C THR A 76 1.26 9.51 -3.47
N LEU A 77 1.95 10.20 -4.40
CA LEU A 77 1.72 10.07 -5.84
C LEU A 77 1.96 8.65 -6.35
N VAL A 78 3.07 8.04 -5.93
CA VAL A 78 3.47 6.67 -6.24
C VAL A 78 4.13 6.06 -5.01
N GLU A 79 3.98 4.75 -4.82
CA GLU A 79 4.66 4.05 -3.72
C GLU A 79 6.18 4.11 -3.92
N PRO A 80 6.98 4.40 -2.87
CA PRO A 80 8.42 4.63 -3.02
C PRO A 80 9.20 3.36 -3.41
N THR A 81 8.61 2.18 -3.20
CA THR A 81 9.20 0.90 -3.60
C THR A 81 8.12 -0.03 -4.08
N ILE A 82 8.36 -0.63 -5.24
CA ILE A 82 7.45 -1.53 -5.93
C ILE A 82 8.19 -2.83 -6.20
N VAL A 83 7.58 -3.97 -5.91
CA VAL A 83 8.15 -5.28 -6.20
C VAL A 83 7.26 -6.00 -7.21
N LYS A 84 7.85 -6.42 -8.33
CA LYS A 84 7.23 -7.29 -9.33
C LYS A 84 7.97 -8.62 -9.32
N PHE A 85 7.23 -9.73 -9.30
CA PHE A 85 7.81 -11.05 -9.56
C PHE A 85 7.59 -11.44 -11.01
N VAL A 86 8.60 -12.03 -11.65
CA VAL A 86 8.51 -12.52 -13.03
C VAL A 86 7.38 -13.55 -13.15
N GLY A 87 6.57 -13.41 -14.20
CA GLY A 87 5.43 -14.29 -14.46
C GLY A 87 4.25 -14.12 -13.50
N LYS A 88 4.29 -13.13 -12.59
CA LYS A 88 3.17 -12.78 -11.71
C LYS A 88 2.67 -11.37 -12.04
N PRO A 89 1.35 -11.18 -12.21
CA PRO A 89 0.77 -9.86 -12.31
C PRO A 89 1.12 -9.03 -11.06
N ALA A 90 1.49 -7.78 -11.29
CA ALA A 90 1.73 -6.80 -10.25
C ALA A 90 1.27 -5.43 -10.75
N SER A 91 0.71 -4.64 -9.85
CA SER A 91 0.29 -3.27 -10.13
C SER A 91 0.67 -2.34 -8.99
N THR A 92 0.79 -1.06 -9.31
CA THR A 92 1.00 0.00 -8.31
C THR A 92 -0.04 1.10 -8.51
N PRO A 93 -0.60 1.66 -7.43
CA PRO A 93 -1.45 2.83 -7.55
C PRO A 93 -0.62 4.07 -7.93
N ILE A 94 -1.22 4.92 -8.76
CA ILE A 94 -0.77 6.27 -9.07
C ILE A 94 -1.89 7.24 -8.69
N ARG A 95 -1.64 8.08 -7.70
CA ARG A 95 -2.64 8.98 -7.11
C ARG A 95 -2.47 10.39 -7.66
N ALA A 96 -2.81 10.54 -8.94
CA ALA A 96 -2.65 11.79 -9.69
C ALA A 96 -3.67 12.89 -9.33
N GLN A 97 -4.72 12.56 -8.58
CA GLN A 97 -5.76 13.52 -8.16
C GLN A 97 -6.43 14.26 -9.34
N GLY A 98 -6.57 13.57 -10.49
CA GLY A 98 -7.20 14.11 -11.70
C GLY A 98 -6.25 14.77 -12.70
N ASP A 99 -4.97 14.95 -12.35
CA ASP A 99 -3.96 15.45 -13.29
C ASP A 99 -3.57 14.39 -14.34
N ASP A 100 -3.18 14.82 -15.54
CA ASP A 100 -2.59 13.93 -16.55
C ASP A 100 -1.22 13.42 -16.08
N VAL A 101 -0.93 12.15 -16.38
CA VAL A 101 0.24 11.45 -15.85
C VAL A 101 1.25 11.15 -16.94
N THR A 102 2.51 11.52 -16.69
CA THR A 102 3.66 11.09 -17.47
C THR A 102 4.45 10.04 -16.69
N LEU A 103 4.77 8.93 -17.36
CA LEU A 103 5.50 7.79 -16.79
C LEU A 103 6.77 7.52 -17.57
N ARG A 104 7.88 7.36 -16.86
CA ARG A 104 9.16 6.91 -17.43
C ARG A 104 9.77 5.84 -16.53
N LEU A 105 10.40 4.83 -17.10
CA LEU A 105 11.14 3.81 -16.35
C LEU A 105 12.59 3.80 -16.83
N THR A 106 13.51 4.01 -15.90
CA THR A 106 14.94 3.86 -16.10
C THR A 106 15.33 2.47 -15.61
N LEU A 107 15.86 1.65 -16.50
CA LEU A 107 16.33 0.30 -16.18
C LEU A 107 17.63 0.35 -15.36
N GLU A 108 18.05 -0.80 -14.85
CA GLU A 108 19.22 -0.91 -13.95
C GLU A 108 20.51 -0.45 -14.64
N ASP A 109 20.62 -0.69 -15.94
CA ASP A 109 21.76 -0.27 -16.77
C ASP A 109 21.72 1.23 -17.14
N GLY A 110 20.72 1.97 -16.65
CA GLY A 110 20.51 3.38 -16.95
C GLY A 110 19.79 3.66 -18.27
N SER A 111 19.47 2.62 -19.06
CA SER A 111 18.72 2.78 -20.30
C SER A 111 17.23 3.04 -20.03
N PRO A 112 16.53 3.76 -20.91
CA PRO A 112 15.10 3.94 -20.77
C PRO A 112 14.35 2.68 -21.23
N TYR A 113 13.31 2.31 -20.49
CA TYR A 113 12.39 1.26 -20.89
C TYR A 113 11.50 1.69 -22.07
N MET A 114 11.48 0.91 -23.14
CA MET A 114 10.82 1.26 -24.41
C MET A 114 9.44 0.62 -24.62
N GLY A 115 8.98 -0.25 -23.71
CA GLY A 115 7.69 -0.96 -23.86
C GLY A 115 6.45 -0.10 -23.62
N GLY A 116 6.61 1.17 -23.25
CA GLY A 116 5.52 2.15 -23.15
C GLY A 116 4.57 1.93 -21.98
N LEU A 117 4.89 2.46 -20.79
CA LEU A 117 4.09 2.26 -19.58
C LEU A 117 2.65 2.80 -19.65
N ARG A 118 2.39 3.83 -20.44
CA ARG A 118 1.08 4.50 -20.49
C ARG A 118 -0.05 3.59 -21.00
N THR A 119 0.26 2.60 -21.82
CA THR A 119 -0.74 1.62 -22.30
C THR A 119 -1.21 0.67 -21.21
N HIS A 120 -0.47 0.57 -20.11
CA HIS A 120 -0.76 -0.29 -18.96
C HIS A 120 -1.37 0.48 -17.78
N LEU A 121 -1.68 1.76 -17.97
CA LEU A 121 -2.30 2.63 -16.98
C LEU A 121 -3.83 2.54 -17.11
N ILE A 122 -4.50 2.17 -16.02
CA ILE A 122 -5.95 1.91 -16.00
C ILE A 122 -6.59 2.78 -14.91
N GLU A 123 -7.61 3.54 -15.28
CA GLU A 123 -8.44 4.29 -14.33
C GLU A 123 -9.33 3.34 -13.51
N GLN A 124 -9.37 3.55 -12.20
CA GLN A 124 -10.20 2.80 -11.26
C GLN A 124 -11.49 3.57 -10.94
N ASP A 125 -12.48 2.86 -10.40
CA ASP A 125 -13.80 3.44 -10.05
C ASP A 125 -13.71 4.58 -9.03
N ASP A 126 -12.65 4.63 -8.21
CA ASP A 126 -12.40 5.67 -7.21
C ASP A 126 -11.61 6.88 -7.76
N GLY A 127 -11.34 6.92 -9.06
CA GLY A 127 -10.59 7.97 -9.74
C GLY A 127 -9.06 7.87 -9.54
N THR A 128 -8.56 6.84 -8.85
CA THR A 128 -7.12 6.53 -8.85
C THR A 128 -6.73 5.84 -10.15
N LEU A 129 -5.46 5.95 -10.52
CA LEU A 129 -4.90 5.21 -11.65
C LEU A 129 -4.14 4.00 -11.11
N SER A 130 -4.21 2.88 -11.82
CA SER A 130 -3.44 1.67 -11.52
C SER A 130 -2.51 1.39 -12.68
N LEU A 131 -1.20 1.39 -12.43
CA LEU A 131 -0.21 0.97 -13.41
C LEU A 131 0.04 -0.53 -13.26
N ASN A 132 -0.41 -1.30 -14.24
CA ASN A 132 -0.02 -2.70 -14.37
C ASN A 132 1.42 -2.78 -14.88
N LEU A 133 2.28 -3.52 -14.18
CA LEU A 133 3.69 -3.59 -14.52
C LEU A 133 3.91 -4.63 -15.63
N PRO A 134 4.42 -4.25 -16.82
CA PRO A 134 4.65 -5.15 -17.93
C PRO A 134 5.56 -6.34 -17.58
N ASP A 135 5.30 -7.50 -18.17
CA ASP A 135 6.05 -8.75 -17.93
C ASP A 135 7.42 -8.79 -18.62
N ASP A 136 7.65 -7.91 -19.60
CA ASP A 136 8.91 -7.75 -20.33
C ASP A 136 9.90 -6.79 -19.64
N ILE A 137 9.55 -6.26 -18.45
CA ILE A 137 10.53 -5.60 -17.58
C ILE A 137 11.56 -6.65 -17.11
N PRO A 138 12.86 -6.46 -17.39
CA PRO A 138 13.89 -7.42 -17.02
C PRO A 138 14.00 -7.55 -15.49
N VAL A 139 14.57 -8.66 -15.02
CA VAL A 139 14.97 -8.79 -13.60
C VAL A 139 16.02 -7.75 -13.27
N GLY A 140 15.89 -7.07 -12.14
CA GLY A 140 16.82 -6.04 -11.71
C GLY A 140 16.22 -4.96 -10.82
N TYR A 141 17.03 -3.93 -10.56
CA TYR A 141 16.66 -2.75 -9.79
C TYR A 141 16.50 -1.54 -10.72
N HIS A 142 15.30 -1.01 -10.83
CA HIS A 142 14.93 0.04 -11.77
C HIS A 142 14.34 1.25 -11.05
N THR A 143 14.14 2.35 -11.76
CA THR A 143 13.52 3.55 -11.22
C THR A 143 12.34 3.98 -12.08
N LEU A 144 11.14 3.92 -11.51
CA LEU A 144 9.92 4.47 -12.10
C LEU A 144 9.81 5.94 -11.70
N HIS A 145 9.71 6.81 -12.69
CA HIS A 145 9.48 8.24 -12.55
C HIS A 145 8.02 8.55 -12.91
N VAL A 146 7.34 9.27 -12.02
CA VAL A 146 5.93 9.66 -12.16
C VAL A 146 5.81 11.17 -12.03
N GLU A 147 5.21 11.80 -13.04
CA GLU A 147 4.89 13.23 -13.04
C GLU A 147 3.39 13.41 -13.23
N ALA A 148 2.76 14.23 -12.40
CA ALA A 148 1.34 14.56 -12.45
C ALA A 148 1.15 16.05 -12.09
N GLY A 149 0.84 16.89 -13.08
CA GLY A 149 0.76 18.33 -12.89
C GLY A 149 2.06 18.92 -12.35
N THR A 150 2.04 19.44 -11.12
CA THR A 150 3.22 19.99 -10.43
C THR A 150 3.93 18.98 -9.51
N ARG A 151 3.35 17.79 -9.33
CA ARG A 151 3.85 16.75 -8.43
C ARG A 151 4.76 15.80 -9.20
N HIS A 152 5.86 15.41 -8.55
CA HIS A 152 6.78 14.39 -9.03
C HIS A 152 7.00 13.35 -7.94
N GLY A 153 7.23 12.11 -8.34
CA GLY A 153 7.55 11.02 -7.43
C GLY A 153 8.36 9.94 -8.14
N ASP A 154 9.38 9.44 -7.45
CA ASP A 154 10.20 8.33 -7.92
C ASP A 154 9.93 7.10 -7.06
N ALA A 155 9.95 5.94 -7.71
CA ALA A 155 9.80 4.64 -7.07
C ALA A 155 10.93 3.70 -7.49
N THR A 156 11.54 3.02 -6.52
CA THR A 156 12.42 1.89 -6.81
C THR A 156 11.55 0.72 -7.26
N LEU A 157 11.72 0.27 -8.49
CA LEU A 157 11.05 -0.92 -9.01
C LEU A 157 12.01 -2.11 -8.97
N ILE A 158 11.71 -3.10 -8.15
CA ILE A 158 12.47 -4.34 -8.04
C ILE A 158 11.74 -5.41 -8.84
N CYS A 159 12.33 -5.85 -9.95
CA CYS A 159 11.85 -7.00 -10.69
C CYS A 159 12.62 -8.24 -10.22
N ALA A 160 11.93 -9.13 -9.49
CA ALA A 160 12.50 -10.31 -8.84
C ALA A 160 12.14 -11.60 -9.60
N PRO A 161 13.03 -12.62 -9.59
CA PRO A 161 12.77 -13.92 -10.22
C PRO A 161 11.64 -14.71 -9.54
#